data_AF-A0A962CXE5-F1
#
_entry.id   AF-A0A962CXE5-F1
#
_cell.length_a   1.000
_cell.length_b   1.000
_cell.length_c   1.000
_cell.angle_alpha   90.00
_cell.angle_beta   90.00
_cell.angle_gamma   90.00
#
_symmetry.space_group_name_H-M   'P 1'
#
loop_
_entity.id
_entity.type
_entity.pdbx_description
1 polymer ?
#
loop_
_entity_poly.entity_id
_entity_poly.type
_entity_poly.pdbx_seq_one_letter_code
_entity_poly.pdbx_strand_id
1 'polypeptide(L)'
;MQKFLININAIEEARDWYLINQNHLPATFVTTVVLAPIVEEMLFRGIFLQTMRRYLSPFLSIFIVSLVFSVVHFSLSNAIPLFVASVVYCIITIKSQSIIPSIIAHIFNNFLTFAYFLRLV
;
A
#
# COMPACT_ATOMS: atom_id res chain seq x y z
N MET A 1 2.60 -15.73 27.09
CA MET A 1 3.28 -16.85 26.39
C MET A 1 2.73 -17.09 24.98
N GLN A 2 1.40 -17.12 24.77
CA GLN A 2 0.80 -17.34 23.43
C GLN A 2 1.10 -16.26 22.37
N LYS A 3 1.22 -14.97 22.74
CA LYS A 3 1.61 -13.89 21.81
C LYS A 3 3.02 -14.04 21.22
N PHE A 4 3.91 -14.78 21.89
CA PHE A 4 5.28 -15.00 21.41
C PHE A 4 5.35 -16.14 20.39
N LEU A 5 4.44 -17.12 20.50
CA LEU A 5 4.34 -18.25 19.57
C LEU A 5 3.73 -17.85 18.21
N ILE A 6 2.80 -16.90 18.20
CA ILE A 6 2.18 -16.39 16.95
C ILE A 6 3.22 -15.73 16.03
N ASN A 7 4.27 -15.12 16.59
CA ASN A 7 5.29 -14.41 15.81
C ASN A 7 6.32 -15.35 15.17
N ILE A 8 6.59 -16.51 15.78
CA ILE A 8 7.56 -17.49 15.24
C ILE A 8 7.01 -18.11 13.96
N ASN A 9 5.75 -18.54 13.96
CA ASN A 9 5.14 -19.17 12.79
C ASN A 9 5.11 -18.23 11.57
N ALA A 10 4.80 -16.96 11.77
CA ALA A 10 4.78 -15.97 10.69
C ALA A 10 6.19 -15.71 10.11
N ILE A 11 7.23 -15.74 10.95
CA ILE A 11 8.63 -15.61 10.51
C ILE A 11 9.07 -16.86 9.74
N GLU A 12 8.70 -18.05 10.21
CA GLU A 12 8.99 -19.30 9.50
C GLU A 12 8.30 -19.35 8.14
N GLU A 13 7.02 -18.97 8.05
CA GLU A 13 6.28 -18.86 6.78
C GLU A 13 6.92 -17.84 5.82
N ALA A 14 7.31 -16.67 6.34
CA ALA A 14 8.00 -15.66 5.55
C ALA A 14 9.35 -16.17 5.02
N ARG A 15 10.11 -16.87 5.85
CA ARG A 15 11.41 -17.46 5.48
C ARG A 15 11.23 -18.55 4.42
N ASP A 16 10.25 -19.43 4.58
CA ASP A 16 9.97 -20.48 3.61
C ASP A 16 9.53 -19.88 2.26
N TRP A 17 8.68 -18.85 2.28
CA TRP A 17 8.34 -18.08 1.08
C TRP A 17 9.58 -17.48 0.42
N TYR A 18 10.50 -16.90 1.20
CA TYR A 18 11.72 -16.30 0.68
C TYR A 18 12.63 -17.34 0.01
N LEU A 19 12.87 -18.48 0.66
CA LEU A 19 13.73 -19.55 0.13
C LEU A 19 13.18 -20.12 -1.20
N ILE A 20 11.86 -20.24 -1.33
CA ILE A 20 11.20 -20.70 -2.56
C ILE A 20 11.29 -19.64 -3.67
N ASN A 21 11.17 -18.35 -3.34
CA ASN A 21 11.04 -17.26 -4.31
C ASN A 21 12.30 -16.42 -4.52
N GLN A 22 13.44 -16.80 -3.94
CA GLN A 22 14.67 -15.98 -3.94
C GLN A 22 15.11 -15.52 -5.33
N ASN A 23 14.96 -16.36 -6.34
CA ASN A 23 15.33 -16.04 -7.73
C ASN A 23 14.39 -15.03 -8.39
N HIS A 24 13.18 -14.86 -7.85
CA HIS A 24 12.15 -13.95 -8.36
C HIS A 24 12.09 -12.61 -7.60
N LEU A 25 12.90 -12.44 -6.55
CA LEU A 25 12.91 -11.21 -5.75
C LEU A 25 13.07 -9.92 -6.58
N PRO A 26 13.95 -9.84 -7.59
CA PRO A 26 14.06 -8.63 -8.40
C PRO A 26 12.75 -8.30 -9.14
N ALA A 27 12.07 -9.31 -9.68
CA ALA A 27 10.80 -9.14 -10.37
C ALA A 27 9.70 -8.71 -9.39
N THR A 28 9.62 -9.37 -8.22
CA THR A 28 8.67 -9.01 -7.15
C THR A 28 8.89 -7.58 -6.66
N PHE A 29 10.16 -7.16 -6.52
CA PHE A 29 10.48 -5.79 -6.13
C PHE A 29 9.96 -4.79 -7.17
N VAL A 30 10.29 -4.98 -8.45
CA VAL A 30 9.85 -4.05 -9.51
C VAL A 30 8.32 -3.98 -9.58
N THR A 31 7.63 -5.12 -9.50
CA THR A 31 6.17 -5.15 -9.63
C THR A 31 5.45 -4.59 -8.40
N THR A 32 5.85 -4.96 -7.19
CA THR A 32 5.13 -4.60 -5.95
C THR A 32 5.58 -3.27 -5.35
N VAL A 33 6.86 -2.90 -5.49
CA VAL A 33 7.40 -1.66 -4.92
C VAL A 33 7.29 -0.49 -5.88
N VAL A 34 7.34 -0.73 -7.19
CA VAL A 34 7.37 0.35 -8.19
C VAL A 34 6.11 0.39 -9.05
N LEU A 35 5.84 -0.67 -9.81
CA LEU A 35 4.79 -0.65 -10.82
C LEU A 35 3.38 -0.60 -10.21
N ALA A 36 3.11 -1.40 -9.18
CA ALA A 36 1.81 -1.42 -8.51
C ALA A 36 1.45 -0.04 -7.93
N PRO A 37 2.30 0.63 -7.12
CA PRO A 37 2.03 2.00 -6.67
C PRO A 37 1.76 2.99 -7.79
N ILE A 38 2.50 2.95 -8.90
CA ILE A 38 2.26 3.87 -10.03
C ILE A 38 0.84 3.67 -10.59
N VAL A 39 0.46 2.43 -10.88
CA VAL A 39 -0.86 2.11 -11.43
C VAL A 39 -1.96 2.46 -10.44
N GLU A 40 -1.79 2.11 -9.17
CA GLU A 40 -2.74 2.40 -8.11
C GLU A 40 -2.95 3.90 -7.92
N GLU A 41 -1.88 4.71 -7.88
CA GLU A 41 -2.02 6.17 -7.78
C GLU A 41 -2.72 6.76 -9.01
N MET A 42 -2.42 6.28 -10.23
CA MET A 42 -3.10 6.75 -11.44
C MET A 42 -4.61 6.48 -11.36
N LEU A 43 -5.00 5.27 -10.94
CA LEU A 43 -6.41 4.88 -10.82
C LEU A 43 -7.11 5.60 -9.66
N PHE A 44 -6.55 5.55 -8.46
CA PHE A 44 -7.22 6.05 -7.26
C PHE A 44 -7.10 7.57 -7.11
N ARG A 45 -5.93 8.17 -7.40
CA ARG A 45 -5.69 9.61 -7.16
C ARG A 45 -5.86 10.42 -8.44
N GLY A 46 -5.47 9.86 -9.58
CA GLY A 46 -5.65 10.48 -10.90
C GLY A 46 -7.10 10.47 -11.36
N ILE A 47 -7.80 9.34 -11.24
CA ILE A 47 -9.16 9.18 -11.77
C ILE A 47 -10.20 9.23 -10.65
N PHE A 48 -10.15 8.32 -9.69
CA PHE A 48 -11.27 8.13 -8.75
C PHE A 48 -11.44 9.31 -7.78
N LEU A 49 -10.36 9.77 -7.15
CA LEU A 49 -10.38 10.93 -6.24
C LEU A 49 -10.83 12.20 -6.96
N GLN A 50 -10.32 12.46 -8.17
CA GLN A 50 -10.72 13.65 -8.93
C GLN A 50 -12.19 13.58 -9.35
N THR A 51 -12.68 12.38 -9.68
CA THR A 51 -14.09 12.16 -9.99
C THR A 51 -14.97 12.43 -8.78
N MET A 52 -14.64 11.87 -7.61
CA MET A 52 -15.39 12.09 -6.37
C MET A 52 -15.43 13.56 -5.97
N ARG A 53 -14.31 14.28 -6.12
CA ARG A 53 -14.22 15.72 -5.80
C ARG A 53 -15.09 16.63 -6.66
N ARG A 54 -15.64 16.14 -7.80
CA ARG A 54 -16.61 16.90 -8.61
C ARG A 54 -18.01 16.91 -7.99
N TYR A 55 -18.32 15.93 -7.15
CA TYR A 55 -19.67 15.72 -6.62
C TYR A 55 -19.74 15.79 -5.10
N LEU A 56 -18.62 15.61 -4.39
CA LEU A 56 -18.54 15.48 -2.94
C LEU A 56 -17.54 16.46 -2.33
N SER A 57 -17.68 16.71 -1.02
CA SER A 57 -16.69 17.48 -0.27
C SER A 57 -15.33 16.79 -0.27
N PRO A 58 -14.22 17.53 -0.08
CA PRO A 58 -12.88 16.93 -0.01
C PRO A 58 -12.79 15.84 1.06
N PHE A 59 -13.38 16.07 2.24
CA PHE A 59 -13.38 15.10 3.33
C PHE A 59 -14.07 13.79 2.96
N LEU A 60 -15.28 13.87 2.38
CA LEU A 60 -16.04 12.69 2.00
C LEU A 60 -15.38 11.94 0.83
N SER A 61 -14.78 12.68 -0.11
CA SER A 61 -14.01 12.10 -1.22
C SER A 61 -12.82 11.29 -0.71
N ILE A 62 -12.03 11.85 0.23
CA ILE A 62 -10.88 11.16 0.85
C ILE A 62 -11.34 9.90 1.58
N PHE A 63 -12.43 10.00 2.36
CA PHE A 63 -12.96 8.87 3.11
C PHE A 63 -13.39 7.71 2.20
N ILE A 64 -14.21 7.99 1.18
CA ILE A 64 -14.72 6.96 0.26
C ILE A 64 -13.58 6.33 -0.54
N VAL A 65 -12.68 7.13 -1.11
CA VAL A 65 -11.54 6.61 -1.88
C VAL A 65 -10.67 5.71 -1.00
N SER A 66 -10.41 6.10 0.25
CA SER A 66 -9.58 5.32 1.16
C SER A 66 -10.25 4.06 1.67
N LEU A 67 -11.58 4.10 1.86
CA LEU A 67 -12.36 2.91 2.20
C LEU A 67 -12.32 1.89 1.07
N VAL A 68 -12.59 2.33 -0.17
CA VAL A 68 -12.54 1.45 -1.35
C VAL A 68 -11.13 0.92 -1.56
N PHE A 69 -10.09 1.76 -1.47
CA PHE A 69 -8.70 1.34 -1.59
C PHE A 69 -8.38 0.22 -0.59
N SER A 70 -8.73 0.39 0.69
CA SER A 70 -8.53 -0.65 1.72
C SER A 70 -9.27 -1.96 1.41
N VAL A 71 -10.55 -1.86 1.01
CA VAL A 71 -11.41 -3.04 0.78
C VAL A 71 -10.95 -3.89 -0.41
N VAL A 72 -10.50 -3.28 -1.51
CA VAL A 72 -10.10 -4.03 -2.72
C VAL A 72 -8.80 -4.84 -2.55
N HIS A 73 -8.07 -4.66 -1.44
CA HIS A 73 -6.88 -5.44 -1.12
C HIS A 73 -7.20 -6.78 -0.42
N PHE A 74 -8.46 -7.04 -0.08
CA PHE A 74 -8.95 -8.31 0.47
C PHE A 74 -8.13 -8.84 1.69
N SER A 75 -7.57 -7.93 2.49
CA SER A 75 -6.78 -8.28 3.67
C SER A 75 -7.32 -7.58 4.91
N LEU A 76 -7.97 -8.34 5.79
CA LEU A 76 -8.55 -7.80 7.02
C LEU A 76 -7.46 -7.32 7.99
N SER A 77 -6.31 -8.01 8.02
CA SER A 77 -5.16 -7.61 8.84
C SER A 77 -4.55 -6.28 8.37
N ASN A 78 -4.57 -6.02 7.06
CA ASN A 78 -4.02 -4.79 6.48
C ASN A 78 -5.08 -3.70 6.25
N ALA A 79 -6.34 -3.93 6.58
CA ALA A 79 -7.42 -2.99 6.26
C ALA A 79 -7.17 -1.59 6.85
N ILE A 80 -6.83 -1.51 8.14
CA ILE A 80 -6.55 -0.24 8.83
C ILE A 80 -5.31 0.46 8.26
N PRO A 81 -4.12 -0.18 8.15
CA PRO A 81 -2.95 0.51 7.60
C PRO A 81 -3.14 0.95 6.15
N LEU A 82 -3.82 0.16 5.31
CA LEU A 82 -4.13 0.54 3.92
C LEU A 82 -5.07 1.74 3.85
N PHE A 83 -6.08 1.79 4.71
CA PHE A 83 -6.99 2.93 4.80
C PHE A 83 -6.23 4.21 5.16
N VAL A 84 -5.38 4.15 6.21
CA VAL A 84 -4.60 5.29 6.67
C VAL A 84 -3.59 5.75 5.61
N ALA A 85 -2.87 4.82 4.99
CA ALA A 85 -1.96 5.13 3.88
C ALA A 85 -2.70 5.85 2.76
N SER A 86 -3.89 5.36 2.38
CA SER A 86 -4.68 6.00 1.35
C SER A 86 -5.15 7.41 1.72
N VAL A 87 -5.54 7.64 2.97
CA VAL A 87 -5.89 8.98 3.45
C VAL A 87 -4.71 9.94 3.26
N VAL A 88 -3.51 9.52 3.63
CA VAL A 88 -2.28 10.31 3.48
C VAL A 88 -2.02 10.62 2.00
N TYR A 89 -2.08 9.62 1.12
CA TYR A 89 -1.87 9.77 -0.33
C TYR A 89 -2.90 10.70 -0.98
N CYS A 90 -4.17 10.63 -0.55
CA CYS A 90 -5.20 11.57 -1.01
C CYS A 90 -4.89 13.00 -0.57
N ILE A 91 -4.46 13.20 0.69
CA ILE A 91 -4.09 14.52 1.22
C ILE A 91 -2.89 15.09 0.47
N ILE A 92 -1.85 14.27 0.23
CA ILE A 92 -0.66 14.66 -0.55
C ILE A 92 -1.09 15.11 -1.95
N THR A 93 -1.93 14.33 -2.63
CA THR A 93 -2.39 14.64 -3.98
C THR A 93 -3.17 15.95 -4.01
N ILE A 94 -4.10 16.16 -3.08
CA ILE A 94 -4.91 17.38 -3.01
C ILE A 94 -4.05 18.61 -2.72
N LYS A 95 -3.11 18.50 -1.77
CA LYS A 95 -2.26 19.64 -1.38
C LYS A 95 -1.23 20.01 -2.44
N SER A 96 -0.64 19.01 -3.08
CA SER A 96 0.38 19.23 -4.13
C SER A 96 -0.21 19.47 -5.52
N GLN A 97 -1.51 19.25 -5.71
CA GLN A 97 -2.20 19.28 -7.01
C GLN A 97 -1.52 18.38 -8.05
N SER A 98 -0.87 17.31 -7.61
CA SER A 98 -0.11 16.38 -8.45
C SER A 98 -0.16 14.98 -7.86
N ILE A 99 -0.19 13.96 -8.71
CA ILE A 99 -0.09 12.57 -8.28
C ILE A 99 1.36 12.14 -8.04
N ILE A 100 2.35 12.87 -8.57
CA ILE A 100 3.77 12.49 -8.50
C ILE A 100 4.28 12.38 -7.04
N PRO A 101 4.01 13.34 -6.13
CA PRO A 101 4.43 13.20 -4.74
C PRO A 101 3.76 12.02 -4.03
N SER A 102 2.52 11.69 -4.41
CA SER A 102 1.80 10.53 -3.89
C SER A 102 2.43 9.21 -4.36
N ILE A 103 2.80 9.12 -5.64
CA ILE A 103 3.52 7.99 -6.23
C ILE A 103 4.84 7.76 -5.47
N ILE A 104 5.64 8.81 -5.27
CA ILE A 104 6.91 8.70 -4.56
C ILE A 104 6.69 8.23 -3.12
N ALA A 105 5.71 8.80 -2.41
CA ALA A 105 5.39 8.41 -1.04
C ALA A 105 4.93 6.95 -0.94
N HIS A 106 4.16 6.47 -1.93
CA HIS A 106 3.66 5.11 -1.97
C HIS A 106 4.76 4.09 -2.31
N ILE A 107 5.59 4.38 -3.32
CA ILE A 107 6.79 3.60 -3.64
C ILE A 107 7.70 3.51 -2.41
N PHE A 108 7.92 4.63 -1.72
CA PHE A 108 8.76 4.66 -0.53
C PHE A 108 8.17 3.82 0.62
N ASN A 109 6.86 3.88 0.84
CA ASN A 109 6.19 3.04 1.83
C ASN A 109 6.36 1.54 1.50
N ASN A 110 6.11 1.14 0.24
CA ASN A 110 6.26 -0.25 -0.17
C ASN A 110 7.74 -0.70 -0.11
N PHE A 111 8.68 0.20 -0.40
CA PHE A 111 10.10 -0.07 -0.23
C PHE A 111 10.44 -0.37 1.23
N LEU A 112 9.95 0.44 2.17
CA LEU A 112 10.16 0.20 3.61
C LEU A 112 9.54 -1.13 4.06
N THR A 113 8.33 -1.44 3.58
CA THR A 113 7.68 -2.74 3.86
C THR A 113 8.50 -3.91 3.30
N PHE A 114 8.98 -3.81 2.07
CA PHE A 114 9.79 -4.85 1.43
C PHE A 114 11.15 -5.01 2.13
N ALA A 115 11.82 -3.91 2.50
CA ALA A 115 13.08 -3.94 3.23
C ALA A 115 12.89 -4.54 4.64
N TYR A 116 11.78 -4.21 5.32
CA TYR A 116 11.44 -4.82 6.60
C TYR A 116 11.19 -6.32 6.47
N PHE A 117 10.46 -6.75 5.42
CA PHE A 117 10.26 -8.16 5.10
C PHE A 117 11.59 -8.90 4.92
N LEU A 118 12.51 -8.36 4.12
CA LEU A 118 13.84 -8.94 3.90
C LEU A 118 14.69 -9.01 5.17
N ARG A 119 14.48 -8.13 6.14
CA ARG A 119 15.19 -8.17 7.42
C ARG A 119 14.69 -9.30 8.33
N LEU A 120 13.44 -9.73 8.17
CA LEU A 120 12.82 -10.74 9.02
C LEU A 120 13.16 -12.18 8.61
N VAL A 121 13.64 -12.37 7.38
CA VAL A 121 13.97 -13.67 6.77
C VAL A 121 15.47 -13.87 6.67
#